data_AF-A0A357FU66-F1
#
_entry.id   AF-A0A357FU66-F1
#
_cell.length_a   1.000
_cell.length_b   1.000
_cell.length_c   1.000
_cell.angle_alpha   90.00
_cell.angle_beta   90.00
_cell.angle_gamma   90.00
#
_symmetry.space_group_name_H-M   'P 1'
#
loop_
_entity.id
_entity.type
_entity.pdbx_description
1 polymer ?
#
loop_
_entity_poly.entity_id
_entity_poly.type
_entity_poly.pdbx_seq_one_letter_code
_entity_poly.pdbx_strand_id
1 'polypeptide(L)' 'MEAEPDQLTLIKSLFLQMGAPEEQAEVMASQLLKRAGQIASERDISIIEAVEILLKQVVEAQQGS' A
#
# COMPACT_ATOMS: atom_id res chain seq x y z
N MET A 1 13.07 0.63 8.51
CA MET A 1 12.26 -0.55 8.22
C MET A 1 12.17 -0.63 6.71
N GLU A 2 13.06 -1.40 6.09
CA GLU A 2 12.98 -1.68 4.65
C GLU A 2 11.76 -2.58 4.47
N ALA A 3 10.85 -2.22 3.57
CA ALA A 3 9.81 -3.15 3.19
C ALA A 3 10.49 -4.38 2.58
N GLU A 4 10.10 -5.57 3.03
CA GLU A 4 10.52 -6.83 2.39
C GLU A 4 10.29 -6.67 0.87
N PRO A 5 11.29 -6.93 0.00
CA PRO A 5 11.20 -6.71 -1.45
C PRO A 5 9.94 -7.32 -2.09
N ASP A 6 9.41 -8.38 -1.47
CA ASP A 6 8.21 -9.08 -1.87
C ASP A 6 6.94 -8.22 -1.68
N GLN A 7 6.84 -7.43 -0.60
CA GLN A 7 5.64 -6.62 -0.33
C GLN A 7 5.50 -5.46 -1.31
N LEU A 8 6.60 -4.77 -1.63
CA LEU A 8 6.57 -3.67 -2.61
C LEU A 8 6.11 -4.17 -3.97
N THR A 9 6.64 -5.32 -4.41
CA THR A 9 6.27 -5.94 -5.68
C THR A 9 4.80 -6.32 -5.72
N LEU A 10 4.30 -6.98 -4.67
CA LEU A 10 2.88 -7.37 -4.58
C LEU A 10 1.93 -6.16 -4.62
N ILE A 11 2.25 -5.10 -3.87
CA ILE A 11 1.44 -3.88 -3.83
C ILE A 11 1.50 -3.13 -5.16
N LYS A 12 2.67 -3.07 -5.82
CA LYS A 12 2.81 -2.52 -7.17
C LYS A 12 1.92 -3.28 -8.16
N SER A 13 1.94 -4.62 -8.13
CA SER A 13 1.07 -5.45 -8.98
C SER A 13 -0.42 -5.18 -8.74
N LEU A 14 -0.83 -4.93 -7.49
CA LEU A 14 -2.20 -4.55 -7.20
C LEU A 14 -2.58 -3.21 -7.86
N PHE A 15 -1.72 -2.18 -7.74
CA PHE A 15 -1.98 -0.88 -8.37
C PHE A 15 -2.03 -0.96 -9.90
N LEU A 16 -1.17 -1.80 -10.51
CA LEU A 16 -1.24 -2.10 -11.95
C LEU A 16 -2.60 -2.73 -12.33
N GLN A 17 -3.07 -3.71 -11.56
CA GLN A 17 -4.37 -4.36 -11.79
C GLN A 17 -5.55 -3.39 -11.61
N MET A 18 -5.41 -2.38 -10.75
CA MET A 18 -6.38 -1.31 -10.57
C MET A 18 -6.30 -0.22 -11.66
N GLY A 19 -5.39 -0.34 -12.64
CA GLY A 19 -5.28 0.52 -13.80
C GLY A 19 -4.26 1.67 -13.69
N ALA A 20 -3.43 1.69 -12.65
CA ALA A 20 -2.36 2.68 -12.55
C ALA A 20 -1.24 2.39 -13.59
N PRO A 21 -0.70 3.42 -14.27
CA PRO A 21 0.53 3.29 -15.06
C PRO A 21 1.69 2.76 -14.23
N GLU A 22 2.65 2.05 -14.85
CA GLU A 22 3.72 1.36 -14.13
C GLU A 22 4.54 2.27 -13.20
N GLU A 23 4.97 3.43 -13.69
CA GLU A 23 5.71 4.41 -12.88
C GLU A 23 4.88 4.89 -11.69
N GLN A 24 3.58 5.09 -11.88
CA GLN A 24 2.68 5.53 -10.83
C GLN A 24 2.41 4.41 -9.81
N ALA A 25 2.25 3.16 -10.27
CA ALA A 25 2.03 2.00 -9.41
C ALA A 25 3.21 1.79 -8.44
N GLU A 26 4.44 1.99 -8.90
CA GLU A 26 5.64 1.88 -8.06
C GLU A 26 5.73 2.99 -7.01
N VAL A 27 5.42 4.22 -7.40
CA VAL A 27 5.36 5.37 -6.48
C VAL A 27 4.26 5.14 -5.43
N MET A 28 3.07 4.72 -5.85
CA MET A 28 1.94 4.45 -4.95
C MET A 28 2.26 3.32 -3.97
N ALA A 29 2.88 2.22 -4.42
CA ALA A 29 3.29 1.11 -3.57
C ALA A 29 4.30 1.55 -2.50
N SER A 30 5.31 2.32 -2.90
CA SER A 30 6.32 2.87 -1.99
C SER A 30 5.70 3.81 -0.94
N GLN A 31 4.77 4.67 -1.37
CA GLN A 31 4.07 5.59 -0.48
C GLN A 31 3.15 4.85 0.50
N LEU A 32 2.44 3.83 0.04
CA LEU A 32 1.56 3.02 0.88
C LEU A 32 2.37 2.32 1.97
N LEU A 33 3.49 1.68 1.63
CA LEU A 33 4.36 1.02 2.61
C LEU A 33 4.97 1.99 3.62
N LYS A 34 5.41 3.17 3.15
CA LYS A 34 5.90 4.22 4.05
C LYS A 34 4.82 4.66 5.03
N ARG A 35 3.58 4.84 4.56
CA ARG A 35 2.45 5.22 5.42
C ARG A 35 2.05 4.09 6.36
N ALA A 36 2.08 2.84 5.91
CA ALA A 36 1.83 1.67 6.73
C ALA A 36 2.82 1.59 7.89
N GLY A 37 4.12 1.84 7.63
CA GLY A 37 5.14 1.88 8.67
C GLY A 37 4.90 2.95 9.73
N GLN A 38 4.44 4.13 9.31
CA GLN A 38 4.03 5.19 10.25
C GLN A 38 2.84 4.75 11.12
N ILE A 39 1.79 4.21 10.50
CA ILE A 39 0.58 3.76 11.21
C ILE A 39 0.90 2.63 12.18
N ALA A 40 1.70 1.65 11.75
CA ALA A 40 2.15 0.54 12.58
C ALA A 40 2.84 1.05 13.86
N SER A 41 3.75 2.02 13.71
CA SER A 41 4.44 2.64 14.84
C SER A 41 3.53 3.53 15.70
N GLU A 42 2.61 4.29 15.10
CA GLU A 42 1.71 5.21 15.83
C GLU A 42 0.64 4.47 16.62
N ARG A 43 0.21 3.29 16.16
CA ARG A 43 -0.92 2.54 16.72
C ARG A 43 -0.54 1.24 17.41
N ASP A 44 0.74 0.91 17.45
CA ASP A 44 1.27 -0.35 18.00
C ASP A 44 0.61 -1.59 17.36
N ILE A 45 0.54 -1.59 16.02
CA ILE A 45 0.00 -2.69 15.22
C ILE A 45 1.06 -3.23 14.25
N SER A 46 0.79 -4.41 13.68
CA SER A 46 1.71 -4.98 12.69
C SER A 46 1.72 -4.18 11.38
N ILE A 47 2.84 -4.23 10.65
CA ILE A 47 2.93 -3.62 9.31
C ILE A 47 1.90 -4.22 8.33
N ILE A 48 1.63 -5.52 8.45
CA ILE A 48 0.66 -6.24 7.61
C ILE A 48 -0.74 -5.68 7.83
N GLU A 49 -1.14 -5.50 9.09
CA GLU A 49 -2.44 -4.92 9.46
C GLU A 49 -2.56 -3.47 8.98
N ALA A 50 -1.49 -2.67 9.10
CA ALA A 50 -1.48 -1.30 8.59
C ALA A 50 -1.60 -1.23 7.06
N VAL A 51 -0.95 -2.15 6.33
CA VAL A 51 -1.10 -2.28 4.86
C VAL A 51 -2.53 -2.65 4.49
N GLU A 52 -3.14 -3.61 5.18
CA GLU A 52 -4.53 -4.03 4.94
C GLU A 52 -5.52 -2.88 5.11
N ILE A 53 -5.37 -2.09 6.19
CA ILE A 53 -6.18 -0.89 6.43
C ILE A 53 -6.08 0.10 5.26
N LEU A 54 -4.87 0.39 4.78
CA LEU A 54 -4.66 1.34 3.69
C LEU A 54 -5.19 0.82 2.36
N LEU A 55 -4.98 -0.46 2.05
CA LEU A 55 -5.48 -1.07 0.81
C LEU A 55 -7.02 -1.07 0.76
N LYS A 56 -7.68 -1.34 1.90
CA LYS A 56 -9.13 -1.24 2.00
C LYS A 56 -9.62 0.17 1.66
N GLN A 57 -8.97 1.22 2.19
CA GLN A 57 -9.31 2.61 1.88
C GLN A 57 -9.13 2.95 0.39
N VAL A 58 -8.08 2.42 -0.24
CA VAL A 58 -7.85 2.60 -1.70
C VAL A 58 -9.01 2.00 -2.50
N VAL A 59 -9.39 0.76 -2.20
CA VAL A 59 -10.48 0.06 -2.92
C VAL A 59 -11.82 0.76 -2.70
N GLU A 60 -12.12 1.17 -1.47
CA GLU A 60 -13.34 1.93 -1.15
C GLU A 60 -13.39 3.26 -1.91
N ALA A 61 -12.27 3.99 -1.98
CA ALA A 61 -12.17 5.23 -2.74
C ALA A 61 -12.35 5.02 -4.25
N GLN A 62 -11.88 3.90 -4.80
CA GLN A 62 -12.04 3.57 -6.21
C GLN A 62 -13.49 3.22 -6.58
N GLN A 63 -14.22 2.55 -5.69
CA GLN A 63 -15.61 2.12 -5.94
C GLN A 63 -16.64 3.25 -5.74
N GLY A 64 -16.30 4.28 -4.96
CA GLY A 64 -17.16 5.42 -4.70
C GLY A 64 -17.05 6.57 -5.72
N SER A 65 -16.31 6.36 -6.83
CA SER A 65 -15.97 7.40 -7.80
C SER A 65 -16.64 7.22 -9.16
#